data_AF-A0A660ULW9-F1
#
_entry.id   AF-A0A660ULW9-F1
#
_cell.length_a   1.000
_cell.length_b   1.000
_cell.length_c   1.000
_cell.angle_alpha   90.00
_cell.angle_beta   90.00
_cell.angle_gamma   90.00
#
_symmetry.space_group_name_H-M   'P 1'
#
loop_
_entity.id
_entity.type
_entity.pdbx_description
1 polymer ?
#
loop_
_entity_poly.entity_id
_entity_poly.type
_entity_poly.pdbx_seq_one_letter_code
_entity_poly.pdbx_strand_id
1 'polypeptide(L)'
;MSLIRGSHGGKGSKIMKVVCTVSLVLAVSALTGCGEMEEKKMANQSLAPGQHDQLFDKTISQTMTMKYLLYLPADYDKSDSEWPLILKVDESRIYLTGLSMGGYGSWSLGCDHPERFAAIAPICGGGEPFFARKLKNTPIWAFHGGKDNTVPLKKSEDMVIAVKKAGGDAKLTVYPQAGHDSWTETYNNPEFYEWFLKHSKQ
;
A
#
# COMPACT_ATOMS: atom_id res chain seq x y z
N MET A 1 11.09 -4.70 13.50
CA MET A 1 12.49 -4.32 13.77
C MET A 1 13.34 -5.00 12.71
N SER A 2 13.70 -4.29 11.64
CA SER A 2 14.49 -4.89 10.54
C SER A 2 15.95 -4.50 10.75
N LEU A 3 16.80 -5.50 11.02
CA LEU A 3 18.25 -5.34 11.13
C LEU A 3 18.85 -5.23 9.72
N ILE A 4 19.62 -4.18 9.46
CA ILE A 4 20.47 -4.09 8.27
C ILE A 4 21.87 -4.54 8.68
N ARG A 5 22.27 -5.76 8.31
CA ARG A 5 23.66 -6.22 8.44
C ARG A 5 24.46 -5.78 7.23
N GLY A 6 25.43 -4.87 7.43
CA GLY A 6 26.46 -4.59 6.44
C GLY A 6 27.50 -5.72 6.42
N SER A 7 27.63 -6.41 5.30
CA SER A 7 28.75 -7.35 5.08
C SER A 7 30.00 -6.58 4.65
N HIS A 8 31.10 -6.80 5.36
CA HIS A 8 32.42 -6.26 5.02
C HIS A 8 33.09 -7.14 3.96
N GLY A 9 33.09 -6.67 2.71
CA GLY A 9 33.88 -7.28 1.64
C GLY A 9 34.16 -6.31 0.49
N GLY A 10 35.46 -6.03 0.26
CA GLY A 10 36.05 -5.73 -1.04
C GLY A 10 35.69 -4.41 -1.75
N LYS A 11 36.72 -3.63 -2.09
CA LYS A 11 36.64 -2.43 -2.95
C LYS A 11 35.95 -2.74 -4.29
N GLY A 12 34.73 -2.24 -4.45
CA GLY A 12 33.95 -2.23 -5.68
C GLY A 12 32.63 -1.53 -5.37
N SER A 13 32.21 -0.61 -6.24
CA SER A 13 31.01 0.25 -6.09
C SER A 13 29.90 -0.41 -5.27
N LYS A 14 29.71 0.05 -4.02
CA LYS A 14 28.60 -0.39 -3.16
C LYS A 14 27.31 0.24 -3.69
N ILE A 15 26.67 -0.44 -4.65
CA ILE A 15 25.29 -0.17 -4.99
C ILE A 15 24.47 -0.52 -3.75
N MET A 16 24.00 0.50 -3.03
CA MET A 16 23.12 0.32 -1.89
C MET A 16 21.77 -0.16 -2.42
N LYS A 17 21.59 -1.49 -2.47
CA LYS A 17 20.28 -2.11 -2.70
C LYS A 17 19.45 -1.87 -1.44
N VAL A 18 18.68 -0.79 -1.44
CA VAL A 18 17.59 -0.62 -0.49
C VAL A 18 16.51 -1.63 -0.89
N VAL A 19 16.60 -2.83 -0.34
CA VAL A 19 15.50 -3.79 -0.38
C VAL A 19 14.52 -3.31 0.68
N CYS A 20 13.60 -2.43 0.29
CA CYS A 20 12.44 -2.13 1.12
C CYS A 20 11.54 -3.37 1.13
N THR A 21 11.75 -4.25 2.10
CA THR A 21 10.74 -5.25 2.45
C THR A 21 9.58 -4.49 3.07
N VAL A 22 8.61 -4.08 2.25
CA VAL A 22 7.32 -3.62 2.75
C VAL A 22 6.58 -4.87 3.21
N SER A 23 6.86 -5.31 4.43
CA SER A 23 6.02 -6.29 5.10
C SER A 23 4.68 -5.61 5.38
N LEU A 24 3.70 -5.85 4.50
CA LEU A 24 2.32 -5.47 4.73
C LEU A 24 1.77 -6.37 5.84
N VAL A 25 1.97 -5.99 7.10
CA VAL A 25 1.32 -6.65 8.23
C VAL A 25 -0.12 -6.17 8.29
N LEU A 26 -1.03 -6.94 7.70
CA LEU A 26 -2.46 -6.81 7.98
C LEU A 26 -2.71 -7.41 9.37
N ALA A 27 -2.70 -6.55 10.39
CA ALA A 27 -3.10 -6.94 11.73
C ALA A 27 -4.63 -7.02 11.80
N VAL A 28 -5.18 -8.23 11.86
CA VAL A 28 -6.54 -8.47 12.37
C VAL A 28 -6.38 -8.86 13.85
N SER A 29 -6.86 -8.00 14.75
CA SER A 29 -6.75 -8.18 16.19
C SER A 29 -7.83 -9.16 16.69
N ALA A 30 -7.43 -10.31 17.21
CA ALA A 30 -8.13 -10.97 18.31
C ALA A 30 -7.18 -11.87 19.11
N LEU A 31 -7.15 -11.65 20.43
CA LEU A 31 -6.41 -12.37 21.47
C LEU A 31 -6.72 -13.88 21.43
N THR A 32 -5.76 -14.78 21.57
CA THR A 32 -5.24 -15.42 22.81
C THR A 32 -4.52 -16.73 22.45
N GLY A 33 -3.40 -17.05 23.11
CA GLY A 33 -3.02 -18.43 23.42
C GLY A 33 -1.85 -19.05 22.64
N CYS A 34 -0.77 -19.34 23.37
CA CYS A 34 0.47 -20.00 22.96
C CYS A 34 0.32 -21.37 22.26
N GLY A 35 1.29 -21.72 21.39
CA GLY A 35 1.59 -23.11 21.02
C GLY A 35 2.49 -23.23 19.78
N GLU A 36 3.51 -24.08 19.86
CA GLU A 36 4.64 -24.27 18.92
C GLU A 36 4.31 -24.90 17.55
N MET A 37 5.27 -24.70 16.64
CA MET A 37 5.36 -25.17 15.24
C MET A 37 5.28 -26.69 15.06
N GLU A 38 4.68 -27.14 13.94
CA GLU A 38 5.28 -28.17 13.09
C GLU A 38 4.71 -28.12 11.66
N GLU A 39 5.61 -28.01 10.68
CA GLU A 39 5.33 -27.98 9.24
C GLU A 39 5.28 -29.41 8.70
N LYS A 40 4.19 -29.83 8.00
CA LYS A 40 4.28 -30.87 6.94
C LYS A 40 3.02 -31.10 6.10
N LYS A 41 3.30 -31.19 4.79
CA LYS A 41 2.61 -31.89 3.68
C LYS A 41 1.26 -31.32 3.18
N MET A 42 1.35 -30.72 1.99
CA MET A 42 0.21 -30.55 1.08
C MET A 42 -0.45 -31.89 0.75
N ALA A 43 -1.72 -32.01 1.11
CA ALA A 43 -2.65 -32.99 0.57
C ALA A 43 -4.01 -32.32 0.36
N ASN A 44 -4.54 -32.55 -0.84
CA ASN A 44 -5.89 -32.28 -1.33
C ASN A 44 -6.95 -32.32 -0.22
N GLN A 45 -7.54 -31.18 0.16
CA GLN A 45 -8.68 -31.11 1.07
C GLN A 45 -9.77 -30.22 0.49
N SER A 46 -11.00 -30.75 0.43
CA SER A 46 -12.19 -29.98 0.08
C SER A 46 -12.35 -28.84 1.10
N LEU A 47 -12.37 -27.61 0.62
CA LEU A 47 -12.55 -26.44 1.48
C LEU A 47 -13.99 -26.44 2.01
N ALA A 48 -14.14 -26.71 3.31
CA ALA A 48 -15.39 -26.49 4.02
C ALA A 48 -15.74 -24.99 3.99
N PRO A 49 -17.03 -24.62 3.93
CA PRO A 49 -17.44 -23.21 4.00
C PRO A 49 -16.99 -22.61 5.35
N GLY A 50 -16.16 -21.59 5.28
CA GLY A 50 -15.54 -20.95 6.44
C GLY A 50 -14.37 -20.05 6.04
N GLN A 51 -13.99 -19.14 6.92
CA GLN A 51 -12.81 -18.30 6.77
C GLN A 51 -11.56 -19.12 7.09
N HIS A 52 -10.60 -19.16 6.16
CA HIS A 52 -9.34 -19.89 6.30
C HIS A 52 -8.17 -18.94 6.11
N ASP A 53 -7.08 -19.17 6.84
CA ASP A 53 -5.86 -18.40 6.68
C ASP A 53 -5.24 -18.65 5.30
N GLN A 54 -4.95 -17.57 4.58
CA GLN A 54 -4.31 -17.60 3.26
C GLN A 54 -3.07 -16.72 3.31
N LEU A 55 -1.93 -17.28 2.91
CA LEU A 55 -0.69 -16.53 2.72
C LEU A 55 -0.59 -16.12 1.24
N PHE A 56 -0.70 -14.83 0.96
CA PHE A 56 -0.43 -14.28 -0.37
C PHE A 56 1.00 -13.74 -0.39
N ASP A 57 1.93 -14.57 -0.88
CA ASP A 57 3.32 -14.16 -1.10
C ASP A 57 3.53 -13.83 -2.58
N LYS A 58 3.63 -12.53 -2.90
CA LYS A 58 3.89 -12.02 -4.24
C LYS A 58 4.92 -10.91 -4.17
N THR A 59 6.11 -11.16 -4.72
CA THR A 59 7.13 -10.11 -4.89
C THR A 59 6.85 -9.35 -6.19
N ILE A 60 6.49 -8.07 -6.06
CA ILE A 60 6.39 -7.12 -7.18
C ILE A 60 7.58 -6.17 -7.06
N SER A 61 8.49 -6.21 -8.04
CA SER A 61 9.70 -5.37 -8.05
C SER A 61 9.55 -4.27 -9.09
N GLN A 62 9.45 -3.02 -8.62
CA GLN A 62 9.56 -1.82 -9.45
C GLN A 62 10.78 -0.99 -9.01
N THR A 63 11.56 -0.51 -9.98
CA THR A 63 12.67 0.41 -9.70
C THR A 63 12.14 1.84 -9.68
N MET A 64 11.97 2.41 -8.49
CA MET A 64 11.65 3.83 -8.31
C MET A 64 12.91 4.61 -7.94
N THR A 65 13.14 5.73 -8.64
CA THR A 65 14.19 6.69 -8.27
C THR A 65 13.57 7.77 -7.39
N MET A 66 13.83 7.72 -6.08
CA MET A 66 13.44 8.78 -5.14
C MET A 66 14.67 9.59 -4.73
N LYS A 67 14.54 10.92 -4.72
CA LYS A 67 15.52 11.80 -4.06
C LYS A 67 15.19 11.80 -2.56
N TYR A 68 16.10 11.27 -1.75
CA TYR A 68 15.99 11.31 -0.29
C TYR A 68 17.20 12.04 0.30
N LEU A 69 16.99 12.76 1.40
CA LEU A 69 18.06 13.35 2.18
C LEU A 69 18.42 12.38 3.31
N LEU A 70 19.56 11.71 3.18
CA LEU A 70 20.10 10.85 4.23
C LEU A 70 21.07 11.67 5.08
N TYR A 71 20.74 11.86 6.35
CA TYR A 71 21.66 12.44 7.33
C TYR A 71 22.42 11.31 8.02
N LEU A 72 23.73 11.25 7.80
CA LEU A 72 24.63 10.31 8.47
C LEU A 72 25.60 11.09 9.35
N PRO A 73 25.86 10.66 10.60
CA PRO A 73 26.94 11.19 11.42
C PRO A 73 28.31 11.06 10.72
N ALA A 74 29.26 11.93 11.06
CA ALA A 74 30.59 11.96 10.46
C ALA A 74 31.42 10.66 10.63
N ASP A 75 30.99 9.78 11.54
CA ASP A 75 31.64 8.51 11.86
C ASP A 75 30.76 7.29 11.54
N TYR A 76 29.70 7.46 10.74
CA TYR A 76 28.77 6.40 10.36
C TYR A 76 29.45 5.19 9.69
N ASP A 77 30.53 5.42 8.94
CA ASP A 77 31.30 4.38 8.26
C ASP A 77 32.53 3.89 9.05
N LYS A 78 32.79 4.46 10.23
CA LYS A 78 33.99 4.21 11.04
C LYS A 78 33.77 3.33 12.26
N SER A 79 32.53 2.91 12.52
CA SER A 79 32.20 2.08 13.67
C SER A 79 31.13 1.04 13.32
N ASP A 80 31.15 -0.10 14.02
CA ASP A 80 30.06 -1.09 14.00
C ASP A 80 28.87 -0.66 14.88
N SER A 81 28.78 0.63 15.22
CA SER A 81 27.71 1.15 16.07
C SER A 81 26.37 1.13 15.35
N GLU A 82 25.33 0.65 16.04
CA GLU A 82 23.96 0.74 15.55
C GLU A 82 23.48 2.20 15.69
N TRP A 83 23.19 2.83 14.56
CA TRP A 83 22.64 4.18 14.52
C TRP A 83 21.12 4.14 14.31
N PRO A 84 20.34 4.98 15.01
CA PRO A 84 18.92 5.10 14.72
C PRO A 84 18.74 5.64 13.30
N LEU A 85 17.91 4.97 12.51
CA LEU A 85 17.51 5.46 11.19
C LEU A 85 16.64 6.72 11.38
N ILE A 86 17.17 7.89 11.02
CA ILE A 86 16.42 9.15 11.03
C ILE A 86 15.93 9.41 9.61
N LEU A 87 14.65 9.13 9.36
CA LEU A 87 13.98 9.49 8.11
C LEU A 87 13.23 10.81 8.33
N LYS A 88 13.58 11.84 7.55
CA LYS A 88 12.76 13.04 7.42
C LYS A 88 11.67 12.79 6.39
N VAL A 89 10.45 12.55 6.86
CA VAL A 89 9.27 12.43 6.00
C VAL A 89 8.76 13.83 5.67
N ASP A 90 8.51 14.09 4.39
CA ASP A 90 7.83 15.29 3.96
C ASP A 90 6.32 15.13 4.22
N GLU A 91 5.83 15.76 5.28
CA GLU A 91 4.42 15.65 5.68
C GLU A 91 3.46 16.22 4.63
N SER A 92 3.94 17.07 3.71
CA SER A 92 3.13 17.60 2.61
C SER A 92 2.86 16.57 1.51
N ARG A 93 3.59 15.44 1.51
CA ARG A 93 3.55 14.40 0.47
C ARG A 93 3.39 13.00 1.07
N ILE A 94 2.40 12.86 1.95
CA ILE A 94 1.95 11.57 2.46
C ILE A 94 0.81 11.09 1.56
N TYR A 95 0.93 9.89 0.99
CA TYR A 95 -0.09 9.29 0.12
C TYR A 95 -0.67 8.03 0.76
N LEU A 96 -1.89 7.66 0.37
CA LEU A 96 -2.56 6.46 0.87
C LEU A 96 -2.95 5.55 -0.29
N THR A 97 -2.65 4.26 -0.19
CA THR A 97 -3.09 3.23 -1.13
C THR A 97 -3.30 1.92 -0.40
N GLY A 98 -4.14 1.05 -0.96
CA GLY A 98 -4.41 -0.27 -0.42
C GLY A 98 -5.32 -1.06 -1.35
N LEU A 99 -5.19 -2.39 -1.31
CA LEU A 99 -5.93 -3.32 -2.14
C LEU A 99 -6.98 -4.10 -1.34
N SER A 100 -8.12 -4.42 -1.94
CA SER A 100 -9.19 -5.21 -1.32
C SER A 100 -9.62 -4.64 0.04
N MET A 101 -9.45 -5.35 1.16
CA MET A 101 -9.66 -4.83 2.51
C MET A 101 -8.84 -3.55 2.79
N GLY A 102 -7.62 -3.45 2.27
CA GLY A 102 -6.82 -2.22 2.31
C GLY A 102 -7.37 -1.11 1.40
N GLY A 103 -8.12 -1.46 0.35
CA GLY A 103 -8.89 -0.51 -0.46
C GLY A 103 -10.06 0.08 0.33
N TYR A 104 -10.77 -0.74 1.12
CA TYR A 104 -11.74 -0.25 2.10
C TYR A 104 -11.08 0.65 3.15
N GLY A 105 -9.94 0.22 3.69
CA GLY A 105 -9.14 1.00 4.63
C GLY A 105 -8.71 2.35 4.04
N SER A 106 -8.34 2.39 2.75
CA SER A 106 -7.94 3.62 2.08
C SER A 106 -9.08 4.64 1.99
N TRP A 107 -10.29 4.18 1.64
CA TRP A 107 -11.48 5.03 1.66
C TRP A 107 -11.84 5.52 3.07
N SER A 108 -11.87 4.60 4.04
CA SER A 108 -12.26 4.92 5.42
C SER A 108 -11.27 5.89 6.06
N LEU A 109 -9.98 5.55 6.03
CA LEU A 109 -8.93 6.35 6.65
C LEU A 109 -8.79 7.72 5.98
N GLY A 110 -8.97 7.79 4.66
CA GLY A 110 -9.04 9.05 3.94
C GLY A 110 -10.24 9.90 4.37
N CYS A 111 -11.41 9.29 4.59
CA CYS A 111 -12.58 10.02 5.12
C CYS A 111 -12.42 10.44 6.58
N ASP A 112 -11.75 9.64 7.40
CA ASP A 112 -11.58 9.93 8.83
C ASP A 112 -10.51 10.99 9.08
N HIS A 113 -9.50 11.05 8.20
CA HIS A 113 -8.35 11.96 8.31
C HIS A 113 -7.99 12.61 6.96
N PRO A 114 -8.91 13.38 6.34
CA PRO A 114 -8.70 13.95 5.01
C PRO A 114 -7.52 14.95 4.94
N GLU A 115 -7.11 15.51 6.08
CA GLU A 115 -5.97 16.43 6.22
C GLU A 115 -4.59 15.74 6.14
N ARG A 116 -4.54 14.41 6.30
CA ARG A 116 -3.27 13.69 6.37
C ARG A 116 -2.67 13.40 5.00
N PHE A 117 -3.49 13.25 3.97
CA PHE A 117 -3.06 12.70 2.69
C PHE A 117 -3.10 13.72 1.57
N ALA A 118 -2.00 13.83 0.83
CA ALA A 118 -1.89 14.65 -0.37
C ALA A 118 -2.68 14.07 -1.55
N ALA A 119 -2.84 12.74 -1.60
CA ALA A 119 -3.68 12.02 -2.54
C ALA A 119 -3.92 10.58 -2.05
N ILE A 120 -5.02 9.96 -2.50
CA ILE A 120 -5.34 8.57 -2.16
C ILE A 120 -5.65 7.72 -3.40
N ALA A 121 -5.30 6.44 -3.35
CA ALA A 121 -5.56 5.47 -4.41
C ALA A 121 -6.12 4.14 -3.88
N PRO A 122 -7.44 4.05 -3.69
CA PRO A 122 -8.09 2.81 -3.27
C PRO A 122 -8.18 1.81 -4.44
N ILE A 123 -7.77 0.56 -4.22
CA ILE A 123 -7.78 -0.50 -5.24
C ILE A 123 -8.74 -1.62 -4.81
N CYS A 124 -9.69 -2.00 -5.68
CA CYS A 124 -10.69 -3.06 -5.49
C CYS A 124 -11.35 -3.12 -4.10
N GLY A 125 -11.69 -1.96 -3.54
CA GLY A 125 -12.39 -1.83 -2.26
C GLY A 125 -13.73 -1.11 -2.38
N GLY A 126 -14.21 -0.57 -1.26
CA GLY A 126 -15.42 0.25 -1.20
C GLY A 126 -15.41 1.18 0.00
N GLY A 127 -16.42 2.01 0.12
CA GLY A 127 -16.58 2.89 1.28
C GLY A 127 -18.06 3.19 1.52
N GLU A 128 -18.32 4.12 2.41
CA GLU A 128 -19.65 4.65 2.67
C GLU A 128 -19.83 5.98 1.93
N PRO A 129 -20.60 6.03 0.82
CA PRO A 129 -20.80 7.24 0.01
C PRO A 129 -21.23 8.47 0.79
N PHE A 130 -21.95 8.30 1.91
CA PHE A 130 -22.33 9.41 2.77
C PHE A 130 -21.14 10.24 3.26
N PHE A 131 -19.99 9.61 3.51
CA PHE A 131 -18.77 10.29 3.98
C PHE A 131 -17.87 10.82 2.86
N ALA A 132 -18.15 10.49 1.59
CA ALA A 132 -17.34 10.89 0.45
C ALA A 132 -17.13 12.41 0.33
N ARG A 133 -18.06 13.22 0.84
CA ARG A 133 -17.93 14.70 0.90
C ARG A 133 -16.70 15.18 1.67
N LYS A 134 -16.20 14.39 2.62
CA LYS A 134 -14.98 14.71 3.39
C LYS A 134 -13.72 14.69 2.51
N LEU A 135 -13.76 13.99 1.38
CA LEU A 135 -12.66 13.86 0.43
C LEU A 135 -12.69 14.92 -0.67
N LYS A 136 -13.54 15.96 -0.56
CA LYS A 136 -13.70 17.00 -1.59
C LYS A 136 -12.36 17.60 -2.05
N ASN A 137 -11.44 17.82 -1.12
CA ASN A 137 -10.15 18.47 -1.40
C ASN A 137 -8.99 17.47 -1.58
N THR A 138 -9.29 16.17 -1.62
CA THR A 138 -8.28 15.11 -1.71
C THR A 138 -8.31 14.50 -3.11
N PRO A 139 -7.25 14.65 -3.92
CA PRO A 139 -7.15 13.97 -5.21
C PRO A 139 -7.25 12.45 -5.06
N ILE A 140 -8.11 11.81 -5.87
CA ILE A 140 -8.34 10.37 -5.82
C ILE A 140 -8.16 9.71 -7.19
N TRP A 141 -7.37 8.64 -7.23
CA TRP A 141 -7.32 7.71 -8.36
C TRP A 141 -7.63 6.29 -7.88
N ALA A 142 -8.89 5.88 -8.04
CA ALA A 142 -9.33 4.54 -7.68
C ALA A 142 -9.11 3.56 -8.85
N PHE A 143 -8.94 2.28 -8.52
CA PHE A 143 -8.74 1.19 -9.48
C PHE A 143 -9.60 -0.01 -9.15
N HIS A 144 -10.07 -0.74 -10.16
CA HIS A 144 -10.90 -1.94 -9.95
C HIS A 144 -10.85 -2.90 -11.15
N GLY A 145 -11.08 -4.18 -10.92
CA GLY A 145 -11.27 -5.17 -11.98
C GLY A 145 -12.71 -5.18 -12.50
N GLY A 146 -12.89 -5.26 -13.82
CA GLY A 146 -14.21 -5.33 -14.44
C GLY A 146 -14.93 -6.67 -14.22
N LYS A 147 -14.17 -7.73 -13.89
CA LYS A 147 -14.67 -9.08 -13.60
C LYS A 147 -14.47 -9.48 -12.14
N ASP A 148 -14.33 -8.50 -11.24
CA ASP A 148 -14.18 -8.76 -9.80
C ASP A 148 -15.47 -9.36 -9.24
N ASN A 149 -15.39 -10.63 -8.83
CA ASN A 149 -16.49 -11.37 -8.22
C ASN A 149 -16.44 -11.39 -6.68
N THR A 150 -15.39 -10.80 -6.09
CA THR A 150 -15.19 -10.73 -4.63
C THR A 150 -15.70 -9.40 -4.09
N VAL A 151 -15.27 -8.30 -4.71
CA VAL A 151 -15.76 -6.96 -4.41
C VAL A 151 -16.43 -6.44 -5.68
N PRO A 152 -17.74 -6.15 -5.68
CA PRO A 152 -18.39 -5.64 -6.88
C PRO A 152 -17.78 -4.31 -7.30
N LEU A 153 -17.44 -4.16 -8.59
CA LEU A 153 -16.97 -2.91 -9.21
C LEU A 153 -17.78 -1.69 -8.78
N LYS A 154 -19.10 -1.87 -8.65
CA LYS A 154 -20.07 -0.88 -8.18
C LYS A 154 -19.64 -0.16 -6.90
N LYS A 155 -18.92 -0.83 -5.99
CA LYS A 155 -18.41 -0.24 -4.74
C LYS A 155 -17.43 0.92 -4.99
N SER A 156 -16.52 0.77 -5.96
CA SER A 156 -15.64 1.87 -6.37
C SER A 156 -16.39 2.94 -7.16
N GLU A 157 -17.32 2.54 -8.04
CA GLU A 157 -18.13 3.49 -8.82
C GLU A 157 -18.95 4.41 -7.92
N ASP A 158 -19.66 3.85 -6.93
CA ASP A 158 -20.50 4.60 -5.99
C ASP A 158 -19.69 5.63 -5.21
N MET A 159 -18.49 5.26 -4.73
CA MET A 159 -17.60 6.20 -4.04
C MET A 159 -17.10 7.32 -4.95
N VAL A 160 -16.64 6.99 -6.16
CA VAL A 160 -16.14 8.00 -7.11
C VAL A 160 -17.25 8.94 -7.54
N ILE A 161 -18.46 8.42 -7.78
CA ILE A 161 -19.64 9.24 -8.06
C ILE A 161 -19.96 10.15 -6.88
N ALA A 162 -19.91 9.65 -5.64
CA ALA A 162 -20.22 10.44 -4.45
C ALA A 162 -19.21 11.56 -4.20
N VAL A 163 -17.91 11.31 -4.40
CA VAL A 163 -16.88 12.36 -4.33
C VAL A 163 -17.09 13.42 -5.39
N LYS A 164 -17.34 13.02 -6.65
CA LYS A 164 -17.63 13.96 -7.75
C LYS A 164 -18.87 14.80 -7.46
N LYS A 165 -19.95 14.19 -6.92
CA LYS A 165 -21.17 14.91 -6.51
C LYS A 165 -20.92 15.93 -5.41
N ALA A 166 -19.93 15.69 -4.54
CA ALA A 166 -19.49 16.66 -3.53
C ALA A 166 -18.55 17.76 -4.09
N GLY A 167 -18.24 17.71 -5.39
CA GLY A 167 -17.35 18.65 -6.07
C GLY A 167 -15.86 18.34 -5.91
N GLY A 168 -15.50 17.09 -5.56
CA GLY A 168 -14.11 16.65 -5.45
C GLY A 168 -13.54 16.06 -6.74
N ASP A 169 -12.22 15.91 -6.78
CA ASP A 169 -11.48 15.31 -7.89
C ASP A 169 -11.24 13.81 -7.65
N ALA A 170 -12.02 12.97 -8.33
CA ALA A 170 -11.88 11.52 -8.29
C ALA A 170 -11.97 10.93 -9.69
N LYS A 171 -11.10 9.96 -9.99
CA LYS A 171 -11.20 9.13 -11.21
C LYS A 171 -11.12 7.64 -10.87
N LEU A 172 -11.71 6.82 -11.73
CA LEU A 172 -11.72 5.37 -11.64
C LEU A 172 -11.11 4.78 -12.91
N THR A 173 -10.07 3.96 -12.77
CA THR A 173 -9.60 3.08 -13.84
C THR A 173 -10.18 1.70 -13.62
N VAL A 174 -10.91 1.18 -14.62
CA VAL A 174 -11.43 -0.18 -14.61
C VAL A 174 -10.62 -1.02 -15.58
N TYR A 175 -10.04 -2.12 -15.10
CA TYR A 175 -9.36 -3.10 -15.92
C TYR A 175 -10.37 -4.15 -16.42
N PRO A 176 -10.84 -4.09 -17.68
CA PRO A 176 -12.08 -4.78 -18.07
C PRO A 176 -12.00 -6.31 -17.94
N GLN A 177 -10.80 -6.87 -18.05
CA GLN A 177 -10.58 -8.31 -18.00
C GLN A 177 -10.07 -8.79 -16.63
N ALA A 178 -9.63 -7.89 -15.75
CA ALA A 178 -9.11 -8.27 -14.44
C ALA A 178 -10.26 -8.70 -13.52
N GLY A 179 -10.00 -9.78 -12.78
CA GLY A 179 -10.82 -10.19 -11.63
C GLY A 179 -10.47 -9.38 -10.38
N HIS A 180 -10.38 -10.05 -9.23
CA HIS A 180 -10.07 -9.36 -7.98
C HIS A 180 -8.68 -8.69 -7.96
N ASP A 181 -7.68 -9.33 -8.60
CA ASP A 181 -6.32 -8.78 -8.75
C ASP A 181 -6.26 -7.67 -9.81
N SER A 182 -6.72 -6.47 -9.42
CA SER A 182 -6.51 -5.22 -10.16
C SER A 182 -5.26 -4.45 -9.69
N TRP A 183 -4.67 -4.87 -8.57
CA TRP A 183 -3.50 -4.20 -7.99
C TRP A 183 -2.21 -4.52 -8.72
N THR A 184 -2.08 -5.70 -9.34
CA THR A 184 -0.85 -6.04 -10.08
C THR A 184 -0.64 -5.11 -11.26
N GLU A 185 -1.69 -4.85 -12.05
CA GLU A 185 -1.60 -3.90 -13.16
C GLU A 185 -1.43 -2.46 -12.66
N THR A 186 -2.11 -2.09 -11.57
CA THR A 186 -1.99 -0.76 -10.94
C THR A 186 -0.58 -0.47 -10.45
N TYR A 187 0.00 -1.34 -9.62
CA TYR A 187 1.34 -1.15 -9.07
C TYR A 187 2.45 -1.41 -10.09
N ASN A 188 2.14 -2.05 -11.21
CA ASN A 188 3.08 -2.15 -12.32
C ASN A 188 3.07 -0.92 -13.25
N ASN A 189 2.16 0.04 -13.04
CA ASN A 189 2.05 1.24 -13.86
C ASN A 189 2.94 2.38 -13.34
N PRO A 190 4.00 2.81 -14.05
CA PRO A 190 4.83 3.94 -13.61
C PRO A 190 4.05 5.26 -13.47
N GLU A 191 3.03 5.48 -14.30
CA GLU A 191 2.20 6.68 -14.26
C GLU A 191 1.43 6.82 -12.94
N PHE A 192 1.19 5.71 -12.25
CA PHE A 192 0.56 5.70 -10.92
C PHE A 192 1.42 6.46 -9.91
N TYR A 193 2.72 6.17 -9.89
CA TYR A 193 3.67 6.81 -8.98
C TYR A 193 3.96 8.26 -9.40
N GLU A 194 4.07 8.52 -10.70
CA GLU A 194 4.19 9.89 -11.19
C GLU A 194 2.97 10.75 -10.82
N TRP A 195 1.77 10.17 -10.84
CA TRP A 195 0.56 10.86 -10.42
C TRP A 195 0.59 11.19 -8.93
N PHE A 196 1.00 10.27 -8.06
CA PHE A 196 1.19 10.60 -6.64
C PHE A 196 2.16 11.76 -6.46
N LEU A 197 3.33 11.70 -7.09
CA LEU A 197 4.38 12.71 -6.94
C LEU A 197 4.03 14.10 -7.49
N LYS A 198 2.95 14.23 -8.28
CA LYS A 198 2.42 15.52 -8.75
C LYS A 198 1.57 16.23 -7.69
N HIS A 199 1.14 15.53 -6.65
CA HIS A 199 0.28 16.09 -5.59
C HIS A 199 1.07 16.44 -4.34
N SER A 200 0.70 17.54 -3.71
CA SER A 200 1.19 17.98 -2.42
C SER A 200 0.03 18.66 -1.72
N LYS A 201 -0.17 18.39 -0.43
CA LYS A 201 -1.12 19.20 0.34
C LYS A 201 -0.52 20.59 0.59
N GLN A 202 -1.35 21.63 0.48
CA GLN A 202 -1.00 23.01 0.82
C GLN A 202 -1.06 23.24 2.33
#